data_AF-A0A453PFL0-F1
#
_entry.id   AF-A0A453PFL0-F1
#
_cell.length_a   1.000
_cell.length_b   1.000
_cell.length_c   1.000
_cell.angle_alpha   90.00
_cell.angle_beta   90.00
_cell.angle_gamma   90.00
#
_symmetry.space_group_name_H-M   'P 1'
#
loop_
_entity.id
_entity.type
_entity.pdbx_description
1 polymer ?
#
loop_
_entity_poly.entity_id
_entity_poly.type
_entity_poly.pdbx_seq_one_letter_code
_entity_poly.pdbx_strand_id
1 'polypeptide(L)'
;MQENICDCSGKPEAESSRSCRCECPALIRLLRASNSLYITQHSENHKHSMSHYGWPSHKHIDVYTKDLIKQLRENNVNLGKVYNIIGSVFGLVEKVPFTKRTLMNI
;
A
#
# COMPACT_ATOMS: atom_id res chain seq x y z
N MET A 1 -15.00 -17.69 8.19
CA MET A 1 -13.83 -17.22 8.96
C MET A 1 -13.08 -16.26 8.06
N GLN A 2 -12.76 -15.06 8.54
CA GLN A 2 -12.01 -14.04 7.78
C GLN A 2 -10.64 -13.88 8.42
N GLU A 3 -9.59 -13.78 7.60
CA GLU A 3 -8.21 -13.60 8.06
C GLU A 3 -7.63 -12.35 7.43
N ASN A 4 -7.11 -11.46 8.28
CA ASN A 4 -6.34 -10.31 7.85
C ASN A 4 -4.88 -10.61 8.21
N ILE A 5 -4.06 -10.90 7.21
CA ILE A 5 -2.64 -11.24 7.38
C ILE A 5 -1.76 -10.08 6.93
N CYS A 6 -0.52 -10.03 7.43
CA CYS A 6 0.48 -9.10 6.91
C CYS A 6 0.80 -9.42 5.43
N ASP A 7 0.99 -8.39 4.60
CA ASP A 7 1.43 -8.53 3.19
C ASP A 7 2.76 -9.27 3.05
N CYS A 8 3.62 -9.20 4.07
CA CYS A 8 4.90 -9.92 4.14
C CYS A 8 4.74 -11.38 4.60
N SER A 9 3.51 -11.91 4.70
CA SER A 9 3.26 -13.31 5.04
C SER A 9 3.68 -14.27 3.92
N GLY A 10 4.06 -15.49 4.29
CA GLY A 10 4.51 -16.54 3.38
C GLY A 10 5.98 -16.42 2.96
N LYS A 11 6.37 -17.25 1.99
CA LYS A 11 7.75 -17.32 1.46
C LYS A 11 7.84 -16.68 0.08
N PRO A 12 9.00 -16.13 -0.31
CA PRO A 12 9.25 -15.75 -1.69
C PRO A 12 9.17 -16.99 -2.59
N GLU A 13 8.60 -16.85 -3.78
CA GLU A 13 8.46 -17.95 -4.74
C GLU A 13 9.82 -18.36 -5.36
N ALA A 14 10.77 -17.43 -5.37
CA ALA A 14 12.16 -17.66 -5.75
C ALA A 14 13.09 -16.85 -4.83
N GLU A 15 14.27 -17.39 -4.52
CA GLU A 15 15.26 -16.75 -3.63
C GLU A 15 15.72 -15.37 -4.10
N SER A 16 15.69 -15.11 -5.41
CA SER A 16 16.05 -13.81 -6.01
C SER A 16 14.86 -12.88 -6.27
N SER A 17 13.66 -13.25 -5.84
CA SER A 17 12.48 -12.41 -6.05
C SER A 17 12.54 -11.15 -5.18
N ARG A 18 12.13 -10.00 -5.72
CA ARG A 18 11.97 -8.73 -4.97
C ARG A 18 10.73 -8.76 -4.04
N SER A 19 10.44 -9.92 -3.48
CA SER A 19 9.27 -10.15 -2.63
C SER A 19 9.55 -9.64 -1.21
N CYS A 20 8.55 -9.02 -0.58
CA CYS A 20 8.59 -8.66 0.83
C CYS A 20 8.21 -9.82 1.77
N ARG A 21 7.84 -10.98 1.21
CA ARG A 21 7.44 -12.16 1.98
C ARG A 21 8.61 -12.69 2.81
N CYS A 22 8.45 -12.71 4.13
CA CYS A 22 9.46 -13.12 5.11
C CYS A 22 8.87 -13.99 6.23
N GLU A 23 7.76 -14.67 5.93
CA GLU A 23 7.03 -15.52 6.88
C GLU A 23 6.63 -14.76 8.14
N CYS A 24 6.11 -13.55 7.94
CA CYS A 24 5.60 -12.72 9.02
C CYS A 24 4.41 -13.41 9.72
N PRO A 25 4.44 -13.59 11.05
CA PRO A 25 3.38 -14.27 11.79
C PRO A 25 2.22 -13.33 12.18
N ALA A 26 2.31 -12.04 11.84
CA ALA A 26 1.29 -11.06 12.20
C ALA A 26 -0.02 -11.31 11.44
N LEU A 27 -1.11 -11.47 12.19
CA LEU A 27 -2.45 -11.72 11.66
C LEU A 27 -3.55 -11.41 12.68
N ILE A 28 -4.74 -11.14 12.17
CA ILE A 28 -6.00 -11.12 12.93
C ILE A 28 -6.99 -12.05 12.24
N ARG A 29 -7.50 -13.03 12.99
CA ARG A 29 -8.54 -13.96 12.54
C ARG A 29 -9.87 -13.58 13.18
N LEU A 30 -10.86 -13.37 12.34
CA LEU A 30 -12.21 -12.96 12.71
C LEU A 30 -13.20 -14.10 12.42
N LEU A 31 -14.04 -14.38 13.40
CA LEU A 31 -15.19 -15.25 13.25
C LEU A 31 -16.45 -14.41 13.19
N ARG A 32 -17.18 -14.54 12.07
CA ARG A 32 -18.50 -13.94 11.91
C ARG A 32 -19.53 -14.86 12.57
N ALA A 33 -20.20 -14.35 13.59
CA ALA A 33 -21.49 -14.85 14.05
C ALA A 33 -22.63 -14.08 13.36
N SER A 34 -23.88 -14.45 13.64
CA SER A 34 -25.08 -13.88 13.01
C SER A 34 -24.99 -12.37 12.74
N ASN A 35 -24.74 -11.57 13.78
CA ASN A 35 -24.67 -10.10 13.68
C ASN A 35 -23.38 -9.50 14.28
N SER A 36 -22.41 -10.33 14.68
CA SER A 36 -21.20 -9.86 15.37
C SER A 36 -19.93 -10.52 14.82
N LEU A 37 -18.80 -9.84 15.03
CA LEU A 37 -17.46 -10.31 14.68
C LEU A 37 -16.66 -10.52 15.96
N TYR A 38 -16.12 -11.71 16.16
CA TYR A 38 -15.25 -12.04 17.27
C TYR A 38 -13.82 -12.24 16.77
N ILE A 39 -12.84 -11.71 17.51
CA ILE A 39 -11.43 -12.00 17.25
C ILE A 39 -11.12 -13.36 17.87
N THR A 40 -10.77 -14.33 17.04
CA THR A 40 -10.40 -15.68 17.51
C THR A 40 -8.89 -15.87 17.60
N GLN A 41 -8.11 -15.06 16.89
CA GLN A 41 -6.66 -15.08 16.94
C GLN A 41 -6.14 -13.68 16.63
N HIS A 42 -5.17 -13.22 17.41
CA HIS A 42 -4.46 -11.97 17.20
C HIS A 42 -2.97 -12.20 17.44
N SER A 43 -2.16 -11.81 16.47
CA SER A 43 -0.70 -11.81 16.56
C SER A 43 -0.23 -10.47 16.01
N GLU A 44 0.31 -9.64 16.89
CA GLU A 44 0.86 -8.32 16.55
C GLU A 44 2.35 -8.34 16.23
N ASN A 45 3.02 -9.49 16.42
CA ASN A 45 4.46 -9.59 16.27
C ASN A 45 4.86 -9.63 14.79
N HIS A 46 5.66 -8.65 14.37
CA HIS A 46 6.24 -8.58 13.02
C HIS A 46 7.73 -8.92 13.06
N LYS A 47 8.18 -9.73 12.10
CA LYS A 47 9.61 -10.06 11.92
C LYS A 47 10.38 -9.01 11.11
N HIS A 48 9.76 -7.89 10.81
CA HIS A 48 10.29 -6.83 9.96
C HIS A 48 9.83 -5.49 10.50
N SER A 49 10.57 -4.43 10.14
CA SER A 49 10.12 -3.08 10.41
C SER A 49 8.81 -2.78 9.67
N MET A 50 8.01 -1.88 10.22
CA MET A 50 6.81 -1.39 9.55
C MET A 50 7.24 -0.68 8.26
N SER A 51 6.90 -1.25 7.10
CA SER A 51 7.19 -0.59 5.84
C SER A 51 6.22 0.58 5.65
N HIS A 52 6.77 1.77 5.41
CA HIS A 52 5.98 2.96 5.07
C HIS A 52 5.36 2.87 3.66
N TYR A 53 5.88 1.97 2.81
CA TYR A 53 5.54 1.86 1.41
C TYR A 53 5.19 0.40 1.09
N GLY A 54 3.93 0.11 0.73
CA GLY A 54 3.54 -1.25 0.35
C GLY A 54 2.06 -1.58 0.52
N TRP A 55 1.34 -0.86 1.37
CA TRP A 55 -0.07 -1.12 1.64
C TRP A 55 -0.92 -1.02 0.36
N PRO A 56 -1.65 -2.08 -0.04
CA PRO A 56 -2.56 -2.03 -1.19
C PRO A 56 -3.63 -0.94 -1.02
N SER A 57 -4.07 -0.71 0.23
CA SER A 57 -4.96 0.38 0.62
C SER A 57 -4.40 1.76 0.29
N HIS A 58 -3.08 1.92 0.22
CA HIS A 58 -2.41 3.19 -0.11
C HIS A 58 -2.23 3.40 -1.62
N LYS A 59 -2.65 2.46 -2.47
CA LYS A 59 -2.82 2.73 -3.91
C LYS A 59 -4.06 3.60 -4.20
N HIS A 60 -4.89 3.86 -3.19
CA HIS A 60 -6.05 4.70 -3.34
C HIS A 60 -5.65 6.17 -3.40
N ILE A 61 -5.61 6.71 -4.62
CA ILE A 61 -5.49 8.14 -4.87
C ILE A 61 -6.89 8.71 -4.92
N ASP A 62 -7.15 9.76 -4.13
CA ASP A 62 -8.44 10.44 -4.13
C ASP A 62 -8.78 11.02 -5.51
N VAL A 63 -10.06 11.29 -5.74
CA VAL A 63 -10.57 11.70 -7.05
C VAL A 63 -9.95 13.02 -7.51
N TYR A 64 -9.72 13.97 -6.60
CA TYR A 64 -9.17 15.29 -6.94
C TYR A 64 -7.69 15.20 -7.31
N THR A 65 -6.91 14.41 -6.56
CA THR A 65 -5.51 14.17 -6.91
C THR A 65 -5.39 13.44 -8.25
N LYS A 66 -6.30 12.48 -8.55
CA LYS A 66 -6.35 11.82 -9.87
C LYS A 66 -6.65 12.81 -10.99
N ASP A 67 -7.59 13.73 -10.80
CA ASP A 67 -7.93 14.74 -11.80
C ASP A 67 -6.75 15.67 -12.08
N LEU A 68 -6.09 16.15 -11.02
CA LEU A 68 -4.85 16.93 -11.14
C LEU A 68 -3.77 16.18 -11.92
N ILE A 69 -3.56 14.89 -11.63
CA ILE A 69 -2.59 14.05 -12.35
C ILE A 69 -2.93 14.00 -13.84
N LYS A 70 -4.21 13.80 -14.19
CA LYS A 70 -4.67 13.75 -15.59
C LYS A 70 -4.43 15.08 -16.29
N GLN A 71 -4.83 16.19 -15.68
CA GLN A 71 -4.63 17.53 -16.24
C GLN A 71 -3.15 17.82 -16.48
N LEU A 72 -2.25 17.49 -15.54
CA LEU A 72 -0.81 17.70 -15.74
C LEU A 72 -0.25 16.84 -16.88
N ARG A 73 -0.70 15.59 -17.00
CA ARG A 73 -0.29 14.69 -18.09
C ARG A 73 -0.79 15.17 -19.45
N GLU A 74 -2.03 15.65 -19.54
CA GLU A 74 -2.62 16.25 -20.75
C GLU A 74 -1.84 17.51 -21.20
N ASN A 75 -1.24 18.24 -20.25
CA ASN A 75 -0.36 19.37 -20.51
C ASN A 75 1.11 18.99 -20.77
N ASN A 76 1.39 17.74 -21.15
CA ASN A 76 2.74 17.23 -21.47
C ASN A 76 3.76 17.33 -20.31
N VAL A 77 3.29 17.40 -19.06
CA VAL A 77 4.19 17.35 -17.90
C VAL A 77 4.66 15.91 -17.72
N ASN A 78 5.98 15.68 -17.74
CA ASN A 78 6.51 14.33 -17.58
C ASN A 78 6.20 13.76 -16.20
N LEU A 79 6.10 12.43 -16.11
CA LEU A 79 5.73 11.73 -14.89
C LEU A 79 6.64 12.03 -13.67
N GLY A 80 7.93 12.31 -13.90
CA GLY A 80 8.84 12.70 -12.84
C GLY A 80 8.49 14.05 -12.23
N LYS A 81 8.17 15.03 -13.08
CA LYS A 81 7.70 16.35 -12.67
C LYS A 81 6.34 16.26 -11.98
N VAL A 82 5.40 15.46 -12.52
CA VAL A 82 4.10 15.21 -11.87
C VAL A 82 4.30 14.67 -10.44
N TYR A 83 5.17 13.67 -10.27
CA TYR A 83 5.45 13.10 -8.95
C TYR A 83 6.08 14.12 -7.99
N ASN A 84 6.99 14.97 -8.47
CA ASN A 84 7.58 16.03 -7.66
C ASN A 84 6.56 17.11 -7.28
N ILE A 85 5.67 17.52 -8.20
CA ILE A 85 4.59 18.48 -7.93
C ILE A 85 3.66 17.95 -6.85
N ILE A 86 3.26 16.67 -6.95
CA ILE A 86 2.45 16.02 -5.92
C ILE A 86 3.20 15.97 -4.60
N GLY A 87 4.49 15.63 -4.61
CA GLY A 87 5.33 15.69 -3.42
C GLY A 87 5.28 17.04 -2.72
N SER A 88 5.31 18.14 -3.48
CA SER A 88 5.14 19.49 -2.94
C SER A 88 3.75 19.73 -2.35
N VAL A 89 2.68 19.22 -2.96
CA VAL A 89 1.30 19.29 -2.43
C VAL A 89 1.18 18.57 -1.08
N PHE A 90 1.85 17.43 -0.92
CA PHE A 90 1.93 16.67 0.33
C PHE A 90 3.03 17.17 1.28
N GLY A 91 3.67 18.29 0.96
CA GLY A 91 4.77 18.90 1.70
C GLY A 91 6.14 18.27 1.46
N LEU A 92 6.22 16.95 1.28
CA LEU A 92 7.44 16.22 0.89
C LEU A 92 7.10 14.98 0.05
N VAL A 93 7.98 14.62 -0.88
CA VAL A 93 7.84 13.40 -1.72
C VAL A 93 7.77 12.12 -0.87
N GLU A 94 8.48 12.07 0.25
CA GLU A 94 8.48 10.95 1.20
C GLU A 94 7.15 10.77 1.93
N LYS A 95 6.32 11.82 1.96
CA LYS A 95 4.98 11.78 2.56
C LYS A 95 3.90 11.35 1.58
N VAL A 96 4.23 11.18 0.30
CA VAL A 96 3.28 10.72 -0.71
C VAL A 96 2.98 9.24 -0.46
N PRO A 97 1.71 8.86 -0.19
CA PRO A 97 1.37 7.49 0.19
C PRO A 97 1.42 6.50 -0.97
N PHE A 98 1.71 6.94 -2.19
CA PHE A 98 1.77 6.11 -3.40
C PHE A 98 3.05 6.36 -4.19
N THR A 99 3.47 5.35 -4.95
CA THR A 99 4.71 5.41 -5.72
C THR A 99 4.53 6.14 -7.06
N LYS A 100 5.63 6.61 -7.65
CA LYS A 100 5.67 7.09 -9.04
C LYS A 100 5.12 6.06 -10.04
N ARG A 101 5.27 4.77 -9.75
CA ARG A 101 4.73 3.68 -10.58
C ARG A 101 3.20 3.64 -10.57
N THR A 102 2.58 3.99 -9.44
CA THR A 102 1.11 4.09 -9.32
C THR A 102 0.56 5.14 -10.29
N LEU A 103 1.32 6.22 -10.52
CA LEU A 103 0.93 7.30 -11.43
C LEU A 103 0.99 6.91 -12.92
N MET A 104 1.76 5.89 -13.31
CA MET A 104 1.85 5.46 -14.71
C MET A 104 0.50 4.99 -15.26
N ASN A 105 -0.32 4.41 -14.38
CA ASN A 105 -1.56 3.71 -14.72
C ASN A 105 -2.82 4.57 -14.51
N ILE A 106 -2.67 5.89 -14.33
CA ILE A 106 -3.76 6.87 -14.15
C ILE A 106 -3.97 7.65 -15.43
#